data_AF-A0A7W1PSU8-F1
#
_entry.id   AF-A0A7W1PSU8-F1
#
_cell.length_a   1.000
_cell.length_b   1.000
_cell.length_c   1.000
_cell.angle_alpha   90.00
_cell.angle_beta   90.00
_cell.angle_gamma   90.00
#
_symmetry.space_group_name_H-M   'P 1'
#
loop_
_entity.id
_entity.type
_entity.pdbx_description
1 polymer ?
#
loop_
_entity_poly.entity_id
_entity_poly.type
_entity_poly.pdbx_seq_one_letter_code
_entity_poly.pdbx_strand_id
1 'polypeptide(L)'
;MKQEIPFAVMAPDLNSWAITVEIECRLIPETYAKWQISIFNAIMDAYNKQLAEYEEKLTTAKIQAGVNILGNNPETNRIIERTELKRGAIELFTGQKFDTFDAMADNVSEGYPQFNNREANAEGHYVKFMEQAFEWHNMVYLFYPYFWGRKRNWKVVKNHEDVDPLFTAFLQAGFARVVVPVRPMFTEAVLHFVKSGQVWNGSEPPLINDELYLSIVNEIKEAQEKTGGDDVGEPWVVKVPTNLVMLQQDVPPTLPDFS
;
A
#
# COMPACT_ATOMS: atom_id res chain seq x y z
N MET A 1 -50.02 18.10 37.98
CA MET A 1 -49.38 18.85 39.09
C MET A 1 -50.23 20.11 39.27
N LYS A 2 -50.83 20.33 40.44
CA LYS A 2 -51.58 21.56 40.73
C LYS A 2 -50.56 22.64 41.11
N GLN A 3 -50.67 23.82 40.52
CA GLN A 3 -49.85 24.98 40.89
C GLN A 3 -50.78 26.15 41.21
N GLU A 4 -50.58 26.72 42.38
CA GLU A 4 -51.30 27.88 42.90
C GLU A 4 -50.40 29.10 42.76
N ILE A 5 -50.93 30.18 42.17
CA ILE A 5 -50.23 31.45 42.02
C ILE A 5 -51.00 32.50 42.81
N PRO A 6 -50.61 32.81 44.06
CA PRO A 6 -51.29 33.83 44.85
C PRO A 6 -50.80 35.22 44.43
N PHE A 7 -51.73 36.15 44.24
CA PHE A 7 -51.41 37.57 44.17
C PHE A 7 -52.40 38.39 45.00
N ALA A 8 -51.90 39.48 45.59
CA ALA A 8 -52.66 40.37 46.46
C ALA A 8 -52.67 41.77 45.85
N VAL A 9 -53.85 42.39 45.84
CA VAL A 9 -54.02 43.78 45.40
C VAL A 9 -54.49 44.60 46.59
N MET A 10 -53.82 45.73 46.84
CA MET A 10 -54.13 46.67 47.91
C MET A 10 -54.45 48.04 47.31
N ALA A 11 -55.60 48.60 47.65
CA ALA A 11 -56.02 49.93 47.21
C ALA A 11 -56.03 50.91 48.41
N PRO A 12 -55.24 52.01 48.38
CA PRO A 12 -55.04 52.84 49.58
C PRO A 12 -56.18 53.81 49.91
N ASP A 13 -56.96 54.31 48.94
CA ASP A 13 -57.66 55.59 49.12
C ASP A 13 -59.15 55.54 49.52
N LEU A 14 -59.71 54.37 49.84
CA LEU A 14 -61.08 54.22 50.39
C LEU A 14 -61.10 53.01 51.34
N ASN A 15 -61.20 53.25 52.67
CA ASN A 15 -61.36 52.23 53.73
C ASN A 15 -60.75 50.86 53.40
N SER A 16 -59.43 50.74 53.63
CA SER A 16 -58.57 49.59 53.31
C SER A 16 -59.27 48.24 53.20
N TRP A 17 -59.27 47.67 51.99
CA TRP A 17 -59.69 46.31 51.70
C TRP A 17 -58.51 45.53 51.13
N ALA A 18 -58.43 44.24 51.46
CA ALA A 18 -57.46 43.32 50.90
C ALA A 18 -58.23 42.18 50.22
N ILE A 19 -57.94 41.95 48.93
CA ILE A 19 -58.47 40.79 48.20
C ILE A 19 -57.31 39.85 47.91
N THR A 20 -57.46 38.61 48.36
CA THR A 20 -56.61 37.50 47.96
C THR A 20 -57.35 36.70 46.91
N VAL A 21 -56.75 36.58 45.73
CA VAL A 21 -57.25 35.73 44.66
C VAL A 21 -56.33 34.53 44.55
N GLU A 22 -56.92 33.33 44.66
CA GLU A 22 -56.22 32.07 44.44
C GLU A 22 -56.68 31.48 43.11
N ILE A 23 -55.75 31.31 42.18
CA ILE A 23 -56.02 30.75 40.86
C ILE A 23 -55.43 29.36 40.81
N GLU A 24 -56.29 28.35 40.66
CA GLU A 24 -55.89 26.98 40.44
C GLU A 24 -55.69 26.73 38.93
N CYS A 25 -54.45 26.58 38.51
CA CYS A 25 -54.12 26.29 37.12
C CYS A 25 -53.94 24.78 36.92
N ARG A 26 -54.58 24.25 35.86
CA ARG A 26 -54.38 22.86 35.40
C ARG A 26 -53.74 22.86 34.03
N LEU A 27 -52.62 22.15 33.90
CA LEU A 27 -51.92 22.00 32.63
C LEU A 27 -52.82 21.25 31.63
N ILE A 28 -53.00 21.83 30.45
CA ILE A 28 -53.77 21.21 29.37
C ILE A 28 -52.88 20.10 28.73
N PRO A 29 -53.35 18.85 28.63
CA PRO A 29 -52.53 17.75 28.11
C PRO A 29 -51.97 18.01 26.70
N GLU A 30 -52.75 18.64 25.84
CA GLU A 30 -52.34 18.98 24.46
C GLU A 30 -51.19 19.99 24.41
N THR A 31 -51.20 21.02 25.28
CA THR A 31 -50.13 22.02 25.31
C THR A 31 -48.85 21.43 25.91
N TYR A 32 -48.98 20.51 26.86
CA TYR A 32 -47.84 19.76 27.39
C TYR A 32 -47.19 18.86 26.33
N ALA A 33 -47.99 18.11 25.57
CA ALA A 33 -47.48 17.28 24.48
C ALA A 33 -46.79 18.14 23.39
N LYS A 34 -47.38 19.29 23.02
CA LYS A 34 -46.75 20.26 22.11
C LYS A 34 -45.41 20.76 22.66
N TRP A 35 -45.35 21.07 23.95
CA TRP A 35 -44.09 21.47 24.60
C TRP A 35 -43.06 20.33 24.56
N GLN A 36 -43.43 19.09 24.88
CA GLN A 36 -42.51 17.94 24.81
C GLN A 36 -41.94 17.74 23.41
N ILE A 37 -42.77 17.84 22.37
CA ILE A 37 -42.33 17.74 20.97
C ILE A 37 -41.38 18.90 20.62
N SER A 38 -41.69 20.13 21.06
CA SER A 38 -40.83 21.29 20.80
C SER A 38 -39.43 21.14 21.43
N ILE A 39 -39.36 20.60 22.65
CA ILE A 39 -38.10 20.34 23.34
C ILE A 39 -37.33 19.20 22.66
N PHE A 40 -38.02 18.12 22.27
CA PHE A 40 -37.41 17.02 21.54
C PHE A 40 -36.79 17.49 20.22
N ASN A 41 -37.54 18.28 19.44
CA ASN A 41 -37.05 18.85 18.18
C ASN A 41 -35.84 19.75 18.42
N ALA A 42 -35.87 20.62 19.44
CA ALA A 42 -34.73 21.48 19.77
C ALA A 42 -33.47 20.68 20.13
N ILE A 43 -33.61 19.57 20.85
CA ILE A 43 -32.48 18.67 21.19
C ILE A 43 -31.97 17.97 19.93
N MET A 44 -32.86 17.44 19.10
CA MET A 44 -32.48 16.75 17.86
C MET A 44 -31.82 17.69 16.86
N ASP A 45 -32.30 18.91 16.73
CA ASP A 45 -31.70 19.92 15.85
C ASP A 45 -30.29 20.28 16.31
N ALA A 46 -30.09 20.46 17.63
CA ALA A 46 -28.76 20.70 18.19
C ALA A 46 -27.82 19.51 17.96
N TYR A 47 -28.31 18.28 18.12
CA TYR A 47 -27.53 17.06 17.85
C TYR A 47 -27.15 16.94 16.37
N ASN A 48 -28.11 17.10 15.46
CA ASN A 48 -27.88 17.00 14.01
C ASN A 48 -26.87 18.06 13.54
N LYS A 49 -26.93 19.27 14.12
CA LYS A 49 -25.95 20.32 13.85
C LYS A 49 -24.54 19.91 14.29
N GLN A 50 -24.39 19.37 15.49
CA GLN A 50 -23.07 18.90 15.96
C GLN A 50 -22.54 17.72 15.14
N LEU A 51 -23.42 16.81 14.72
CA LEU A 51 -23.05 15.69 13.85
C LEU A 51 -22.56 16.20 12.49
N ALA A 52 -23.28 17.12 11.87
CA ALA A 52 -22.88 17.74 10.61
C ALA A 52 -21.53 18.47 10.73
N GLU A 53 -21.33 19.26 11.79
CA GLU A 53 -20.04 19.94 12.04
C GLU A 53 -18.89 18.95 12.25
N TYR A 54 -19.14 17.81 12.88
CA TYR A 54 -18.14 16.75 13.06
C TYR A 54 -17.80 16.07 11.73
N GLU A 55 -18.80 15.72 10.93
CA GLU A 55 -18.61 15.14 9.59
C GLU A 55 -17.89 16.11 8.65
N GLU A 56 -18.23 17.40 8.69
CA GLU A 56 -17.54 18.45 7.93
C GLU A 56 -16.08 18.62 8.36
N LYS A 57 -15.78 18.53 9.66
CA LYS A 57 -14.39 18.52 10.14
C LYS A 57 -13.63 17.28 9.67
N LEU A 58 -14.27 16.11 9.66
CA LEU A 58 -13.67 14.88 9.15
C LEU A 58 -13.40 14.95 7.64
N THR A 59 -14.35 15.44 6.85
CA THR A 59 -14.17 15.59 5.39
C THR A 59 -13.14 16.68 5.09
N THR A 60 -13.17 17.81 5.79
CA THR A 60 -12.15 18.86 5.68
C THR A 60 -10.76 18.35 6.04
N ALA A 61 -10.62 17.57 7.11
CA ALA A 61 -9.35 16.93 7.49
C ALA A 61 -8.87 15.93 6.42
N LYS A 62 -9.78 15.16 5.82
CA LYS A 62 -9.48 14.26 4.69
C LYS A 62 -9.09 15.02 3.42
N ILE A 63 -9.70 16.16 3.13
CA ILE A 63 -9.40 17.01 1.98
C ILE A 63 -8.07 17.76 2.18
N GLN A 64 -7.81 18.29 3.38
CA GLN A 64 -6.56 18.94 3.74
C GLN A 64 -5.36 17.98 3.77
N ALA A 65 -5.59 16.70 4.06
CA ALA A 65 -4.59 15.65 3.89
C ALA A 65 -4.23 15.39 2.41
N GLY A 66 -4.91 16.06 1.46
CA GLY A 66 -4.73 15.87 0.03
C GLY A 66 -5.32 14.54 -0.47
N VAL A 67 -5.31 14.34 -1.79
CA VAL A 67 -5.49 13.00 -2.35
C VAL A 67 -4.26 12.19 -1.95
N ASN A 68 -4.34 11.51 -0.81
CA ASN A 68 -3.39 10.45 -0.50
C ASN A 68 -3.55 9.39 -1.58
N ILE A 69 -2.64 9.37 -2.56
CA ILE A 69 -2.42 8.19 -3.39
C ILE A 69 -1.95 7.12 -2.41
N LEU A 70 -2.91 6.33 -1.93
CA LEU A 70 -2.66 5.22 -1.01
C LEU A 70 -2.02 4.10 -1.83
N GLY A 71 -0.87 3.61 -1.35
CA GLY A 71 -0.13 2.53 -2.00
C GLY A 71 0.76 2.99 -3.15
N ASN A 72 1.69 2.13 -3.54
CA ASN A 72 2.53 2.34 -4.71
C ASN A 72 1.78 2.02 -6.01
N ASN A 73 2.38 2.38 -7.15
CA ASN A 73 1.96 1.85 -8.43
C ASN A 73 2.02 0.30 -8.40
N PRO A 74 0.97 -0.42 -8.82
CA PRO A 74 0.97 -1.88 -8.89
C PRO A 74 2.19 -2.47 -9.60
N GLU A 75 2.75 -1.82 -10.62
CA GLU A 75 3.95 -2.33 -11.28
C GLU A 75 5.19 -2.27 -10.38
N THR A 76 5.31 -1.20 -9.59
CA THR A 76 6.36 -1.10 -8.56
C THR A 76 6.20 -2.18 -7.50
N ASN A 77 4.95 -2.51 -7.12
CA ASN A 77 4.66 -3.62 -6.22
C ASN A 77 5.13 -4.96 -6.79
N ARG A 78 4.89 -5.22 -8.09
CA ARG A 78 5.38 -6.43 -8.76
C ARG A 78 6.90 -6.51 -8.76
N ILE A 79 7.59 -5.40 -8.98
CA ILE A 79 9.07 -5.35 -8.91
C ILE A 79 9.53 -5.68 -7.49
N ILE A 80 8.92 -5.09 -6.46
CA ILE A 80 9.26 -5.36 -5.05
C ILE A 80 9.06 -6.84 -4.72
N GLU A 81 7.90 -7.40 -5.03
CA GLU A 81 7.59 -8.82 -4.80
C GLU A 81 8.65 -9.73 -5.42
N ARG A 82 8.97 -9.52 -6.70
CA ARG A 82 9.92 -10.36 -7.45
C ARG A 82 11.33 -10.23 -6.91
N THR A 83 11.77 -9.02 -6.59
CA THR A 83 13.10 -8.77 -6.01
C THR A 83 13.26 -9.46 -4.67
N GLU A 84 12.27 -9.34 -3.78
CA GLU A 84 12.29 -9.95 -2.45
C GLU A 84 12.22 -11.48 -2.51
N LEU A 85 11.40 -12.02 -3.41
CA LEU A 85 11.32 -13.47 -3.64
C LEU A 85 12.60 -14.03 -4.25
N LYS A 86 13.21 -13.31 -5.20
CA LYS A 86 14.51 -13.66 -5.78
C LYS A 86 15.61 -13.66 -4.73
N ARG A 87 15.70 -12.60 -3.93
CA ARG A 87 16.64 -12.51 -2.81
C ARG A 87 16.49 -13.72 -1.89
N GLY A 88 15.27 -14.01 -1.44
CA GLY A 88 14.98 -15.15 -0.56
C GLY A 88 15.28 -16.51 -1.20
N ALA A 89 15.02 -16.68 -2.51
CA ALA A 89 15.34 -17.91 -3.23
C ALA A 89 16.85 -18.13 -3.33
N ILE A 90 17.61 -17.08 -3.68
CA ILE A 90 19.08 -17.13 -3.72
C ILE A 90 19.65 -17.39 -2.33
N GLU A 91 19.13 -16.71 -1.29
CA GLU A 91 19.51 -16.92 0.11
C GLU A 91 19.32 -18.37 0.53
N LEU A 92 18.15 -18.96 0.23
CA LEU A 92 17.83 -20.35 0.55
C LEU A 92 18.70 -21.34 -0.23
N PHE A 93 18.95 -21.06 -1.50
CA PHE A 93 19.71 -21.94 -2.40
C PHE A 93 21.19 -22.00 -2.04
N THR A 94 21.75 -20.90 -1.56
CA THR A 94 23.20 -20.74 -1.34
C THR A 94 23.59 -20.73 0.14
N GLY A 95 22.62 -20.49 1.04
CA GLY A 95 22.86 -20.31 2.48
C GLY A 95 23.51 -18.97 2.84
N GLN A 96 23.77 -18.09 1.87
CA GLN A 96 24.40 -16.80 2.11
C GLN A 96 23.45 -15.82 2.80
N LYS A 97 23.99 -14.73 3.36
CA LYS A 97 23.20 -13.63 3.96
C LYS A 97 23.42 -12.28 3.27
N PHE A 98 24.22 -12.28 2.20
CA PHE A 98 24.63 -11.09 1.44
C PHE A 98 25.47 -10.07 2.24
N ASP A 99 25.92 -10.42 3.44
CA ASP A 99 26.72 -9.54 4.30
C ASP A 99 28.17 -9.35 3.81
N THR A 100 28.62 -10.15 2.83
CA THR A 100 30.01 -10.20 2.35
C THR A 100 30.18 -9.68 0.92
N PHE A 101 29.18 -8.97 0.38
CA PHE A 101 29.25 -8.35 -0.94
C PHE A 101 29.43 -6.84 -0.75
N ASP A 102 30.65 -6.44 -0.39
CA ASP A 102 31.00 -5.10 0.06
C ASP A 102 32.12 -4.48 -0.79
N ALA A 103 32.20 -4.88 -2.06
CA ALA A 103 33.12 -4.31 -3.03
C ALA A 103 33.04 -2.77 -3.15
N MET A 104 31.95 -2.13 -2.70
CA MET A 104 31.84 -0.67 -2.62
C MET A 104 32.23 -0.16 -1.23
N ALA A 105 33.36 0.54 -1.14
CA ALA A 105 33.80 1.17 0.09
C ALA A 105 33.36 2.64 0.14
N ASP A 106 32.78 3.03 1.28
CA ASP A 106 32.45 4.42 1.56
C ASP A 106 33.71 5.22 1.93
N ASN A 107 33.78 6.47 1.48
CA ASN A 107 34.74 7.47 1.97
C ASN A 107 36.22 7.03 1.90
N VAL A 108 36.68 6.64 0.70
CA VAL A 108 38.03 6.10 0.49
C VAL A 108 39.06 7.21 0.25
N SER A 109 38.89 7.97 -0.83
CA SER A 109 39.80 9.07 -1.19
C SER A 109 38.99 10.35 -1.27
N GLU A 110 39.42 11.38 -0.54
CA GLU A 110 38.79 12.71 -0.53
C GLU A 110 37.28 12.71 -0.18
N GLY A 111 36.79 11.72 0.57
CA GLY A 111 35.35 11.65 0.88
C GLY A 111 34.52 10.81 -0.09
N TYR A 112 35.05 10.45 -1.26
CA TYR A 112 34.27 9.81 -2.30
C TYR A 112 34.21 8.29 -2.11
N PRO A 113 33.04 7.67 -2.37
CA PRO A 113 32.90 6.24 -2.35
C PRO A 113 33.61 5.65 -3.59
N GLN A 114 34.38 4.57 -3.40
CA GLN A 114 35.11 3.89 -4.48
C GLN A 114 34.95 2.37 -4.36
N PHE A 115 34.86 1.69 -5.50
CA PHE A 115 34.80 0.24 -5.51
C PHE A 115 36.19 -0.40 -5.56
N ASN A 116 36.36 -1.46 -4.77
CA ASN A 116 37.52 -2.34 -4.81
C ASN A 116 37.43 -3.25 -6.04
N ASN A 117 38.19 -2.90 -7.09
CA ASN A 117 38.21 -3.65 -8.35
C ASN A 117 38.46 -5.15 -8.18
N ARG A 118 39.32 -5.55 -7.24
CA ARG A 118 39.67 -6.98 -7.06
C ARG A 118 38.50 -7.76 -6.49
N GLU A 119 37.84 -7.18 -5.50
CA GLU A 119 36.67 -7.73 -4.82
C GLU A 119 35.45 -7.72 -5.74
N ALA A 120 35.17 -6.60 -6.40
CA ALA A 120 34.12 -6.48 -7.40
C ALA A 120 34.24 -7.53 -8.52
N ASN A 121 35.45 -7.81 -9.00
CA ASN A 121 35.67 -8.86 -9.99
C ASN A 121 35.40 -10.26 -9.41
N ALA A 122 35.90 -10.54 -8.20
CA ALA A 122 35.71 -11.83 -7.55
C ALA A 122 34.23 -12.12 -7.26
N GLU A 123 33.54 -11.15 -6.65
CA GLU A 123 32.11 -11.21 -6.37
C GLU A 123 31.27 -11.24 -7.64
N GLY A 124 31.65 -10.43 -8.64
CA GLY A 124 30.92 -10.27 -9.90
C GLY A 124 30.74 -11.57 -10.66
N HIS A 125 31.72 -12.50 -10.63
CA HIS A 125 31.56 -13.82 -11.24
C HIS A 125 30.44 -14.63 -10.59
N TYR A 126 30.37 -14.59 -9.27
CA TYR A 126 29.33 -15.28 -8.51
C TYR A 126 27.96 -14.64 -8.72
N VAL A 127 27.88 -13.32 -8.63
CA VAL A 127 26.65 -12.55 -8.88
C VAL A 127 26.15 -12.84 -10.29
N LYS A 128 27.01 -12.72 -11.30
CA LYS A 128 26.68 -13.00 -12.70
C LYS A 128 26.11 -14.40 -12.90
N PHE A 129 26.71 -15.42 -12.28
CA PHE A 129 26.19 -16.78 -12.35
C PHE A 129 24.77 -16.90 -11.80
N MET A 130 24.51 -16.34 -10.61
CA MET A 130 23.17 -16.39 -10.00
C MET A 130 22.13 -15.56 -10.77
N GLU A 131 22.56 -14.45 -11.36
CA GLU A 131 21.71 -13.59 -12.17
C GLU A 131 21.35 -14.21 -13.52
N GLN A 132 22.31 -14.87 -14.18
CA GLN A 132 22.17 -15.35 -15.56
C GLN A 132 21.72 -16.81 -15.66
N ALA A 133 22.07 -17.68 -14.71
CA ALA A 133 21.73 -19.10 -14.79
C ALA A 133 20.23 -19.39 -14.70
N PHE A 134 19.49 -18.49 -14.05
CA PHE A 134 18.06 -18.64 -13.80
C PHE A 134 17.23 -17.65 -14.62
N GLU A 135 16.04 -18.09 -15.04
CA GLU A 135 15.08 -17.24 -15.72
C GLU A 135 14.20 -16.52 -14.69
N TRP A 136 14.77 -15.55 -13.96
CA TRP A 136 14.03 -14.74 -12.98
C TRP A 136 12.82 -14.03 -13.61
N HIS A 137 12.90 -13.72 -14.90
CA HIS A 137 11.81 -13.14 -15.68
C HIS A 137 10.57 -14.07 -15.76
N ASN A 138 10.80 -15.38 -15.75
CA ASN A 138 9.78 -16.44 -15.85
C ASN A 138 9.45 -17.09 -14.50
N MET A 139 9.79 -16.44 -13.38
CA MET A 139 9.48 -16.97 -12.05
C MET A 139 7.97 -17.02 -11.81
N VAL A 140 7.50 -18.13 -11.21
CA VAL A 140 6.12 -18.28 -10.76
C VAL A 140 6.11 -18.40 -9.25
N TYR A 141 5.21 -17.68 -8.58
CA TYR A 141 5.12 -17.70 -7.12
C TYR A 141 3.68 -17.81 -6.60
N LEU A 142 3.56 -18.26 -5.35
CA LEU A 142 2.31 -18.38 -4.62
C LEU A 142 2.53 -18.01 -3.15
N PHE A 143 1.66 -17.18 -2.59
CA PHE A 143 1.71 -16.77 -1.19
C PHE A 143 0.84 -17.65 -0.30
N TYR A 144 1.43 -18.12 0.80
CA TYR A 144 0.71 -18.83 1.85
C TYR A 144 0.36 -17.87 3.00
N PRO A 145 -0.82 -18.02 3.64
CA PRO A 145 -1.30 -17.02 4.59
C PRO A 145 -0.42 -16.79 5.83
N TYR A 146 -0.62 -15.64 6.48
CA TYR A 146 0.16 -15.16 7.64
C TYR A 146 0.36 -16.16 8.78
N PHE A 147 -0.56 -17.12 8.97
CA PHE A 147 -0.48 -18.07 10.09
C PHE A 147 0.63 -19.10 9.93
N TRP A 148 1.22 -19.23 8.74
CA TRP A 148 2.47 -19.97 8.55
C TRP A 148 3.70 -19.18 9.02
N GLY A 149 3.58 -17.86 9.22
CA GLY A 149 4.64 -16.99 9.69
C GLY A 149 4.75 -16.93 11.22
N ARG A 150 5.68 -16.09 11.70
CA ARG A 150 5.96 -15.94 13.14
C ARG A 150 4.72 -15.44 13.91
N LYS A 151 4.25 -16.24 14.87
CA LYS A 151 3.04 -15.94 15.69
C LYS A 151 3.04 -14.57 16.36
N ARG A 152 4.20 -14.08 16.82
CA ARG A 152 4.34 -12.74 17.42
C ARG A 152 3.92 -11.59 16.49
N ASN A 153 4.00 -11.79 15.18
CA ASN A 153 3.72 -10.76 14.18
C ASN A 153 2.29 -10.82 13.63
N TRP A 154 1.50 -11.85 13.94
CA TRP A 154 0.19 -12.08 13.29
C TRP A 154 -0.77 -10.89 13.42
N LYS A 155 -0.76 -10.18 14.55
CA LYS A 155 -1.61 -9.01 14.78
C LYS A 155 -1.29 -7.87 13.79
N VAL A 156 -0.02 -7.70 13.45
CA VAL A 156 0.45 -6.67 12.53
C VAL A 156 0.23 -7.14 11.09
N VAL A 157 0.73 -8.32 10.77
CA VAL A 157 0.77 -8.85 9.39
C VAL A 157 -0.63 -8.97 8.80
N LYS A 158 -1.60 -9.53 9.54
CA LYS A 158 -2.98 -9.71 9.05
C LYS A 158 -3.74 -8.42 8.75
N ASN A 159 -3.25 -7.30 9.29
CA ASN A 159 -3.89 -5.98 9.20
C ASN A 159 -3.17 -5.08 8.18
N HIS A 160 -2.17 -5.59 7.44
CA HIS A 160 -1.62 -4.86 6.30
C HIS A 160 -2.66 -4.75 5.20
N GLU A 161 -2.81 -3.55 4.65
CA GLU A 161 -3.72 -3.24 3.56
C GLU A 161 -2.95 -2.46 2.50
N ASP A 162 -3.22 -2.76 1.24
CA ASP A 162 -2.75 -2.00 0.09
C ASP A 162 -3.90 -1.89 -0.93
N VAL A 163 -3.82 -0.93 -1.84
CA VAL A 163 -4.78 -0.78 -2.94
C VAL A 163 -4.68 -1.93 -3.95
N ASP A 164 -3.52 -2.61 -4.00
CA ASP A 164 -3.28 -3.81 -4.79
C ASP A 164 -3.54 -5.08 -3.96
N PRO A 165 -4.56 -5.89 -4.30
CA PRO A 165 -4.87 -7.12 -3.57
C PRO A 165 -3.75 -8.17 -3.59
N LEU A 166 -2.97 -8.26 -4.66
CA LEU A 166 -1.88 -9.24 -4.73
C LEU A 166 -0.70 -8.78 -3.85
N PHE A 167 -0.40 -7.49 -3.82
CA PHE A 167 0.59 -6.94 -2.91
C PHE A 167 0.15 -7.05 -1.45
N THR A 168 -1.15 -6.88 -1.17
CA THR A 168 -1.72 -7.21 0.13
C THR A 168 -1.47 -8.67 0.50
N ALA A 169 -1.67 -9.60 -0.43
CA ALA A 169 -1.38 -11.02 -0.19
C ALA A 169 0.11 -11.28 0.07
N PHE A 170 1.01 -10.56 -0.60
CA PHE A 170 2.46 -10.60 -0.33
C PHE A 170 2.79 -10.11 1.09
N LEU A 171 2.28 -8.94 1.48
CA LEU A 171 2.51 -8.36 2.81
C LEU A 171 1.92 -9.22 3.93
N GLN A 172 0.79 -9.88 3.67
CA GLN A 172 0.12 -10.79 4.60
C GLN A 172 0.69 -12.22 4.55
N ALA A 173 1.67 -12.51 3.70
CA ALA A 173 2.18 -13.87 3.56
C ALA A 173 2.98 -14.33 4.78
N GLY A 174 2.74 -15.57 5.20
CA GLY A 174 3.59 -16.26 6.18
C GLY A 174 4.75 -17.02 5.52
N PHE A 175 4.51 -17.53 4.31
CA PHE A 175 5.45 -18.26 3.46
C PHE A 175 5.16 -17.94 1.99
N ALA A 176 6.14 -18.15 1.12
CA ALA A 176 5.96 -18.11 -0.33
C ALA A 176 6.56 -19.37 -0.96
N ARG A 177 5.88 -19.90 -1.98
CA ARG A 177 6.43 -20.94 -2.86
C ARG A 177 6.86 -20.26 -4.15
N VAL A 178 8.10 -20.47 -4.57
CA VAL A 178 8.66 -19.90 -5.80
C VAL A 178 9.19 -21.04 -6.66
N VAL A 179 8.89 -20.99 -7.96
CA VAL A 179 9.44 -21.88 -8.98
C VAL A 179 10.17 -21.02 -9.98
N VAL A 180 11.46 -21.28 -10.18
CA VAL A 180 12.31 -20.54 -11.10
C VAL A 180 12.95 -21.53 -12.07
N PRO A 181 12.71 -21.38 -13.39
CA PRO A 181 13.39 -22.21 -14.39
C PRO A 181 14.90 -21.90 -14.44
N VAL A 182 15.69 -22.95 -14.68
CA VAL A 182 17.11 -22.82 -15.04
C VAL A 182 17.18 -22.73 -16.56
N ARG A 183 18.00 -21.81 -17.08
CA ARG A 183 18.25 -21.74 -18.52
C ARG A 183 18.89 -23.04 -18.99
N PRO A 184 18.43 -23.66 -20.10
CA PRO A 184 18.94 -24.97 -20.53
C PRO A 184 20.47 -25.06 -20.60
N MET A 185 21.11 -24.00 -21.10
CA MET A 185 22.56 -23.84 -21.17
C MET A 185 23.28 -23.93 -19.82
N PHE A 186 22.67 -23.43 -18.75
CA PHE A 186 23.27 -23.40 -17.43
C PHE A 186 22.95 -24.66 -16.60
N THR A 187 22.23 -25.64 -17.16
CA THR A 187 21.79 -26.84 -16.43
C THR A 187 22.96 -27.57 -15.79
N GLU A 188 24.02 -27.86 -16.56
CA GLU A 188 25.19 -28.58 -16.03
C GLU A 188 25.95 -27.75 -14.98
N ALA A 189 26.09 -26.45 -15.22
CA ALA A 189 26.76 -25.54 -14.29
C ALA A 189 26.00 -25.42 -12.95
N VAL A 190 24.67 -25.36 -12.98
CA VAL A 190 23.83 -25.36 -11.77
C VAL A 190 23.89 -26.71 -11.07
N LEU A 191 23.84 -27.84 -11.79
CA LEU A 191 24.00 -29.17 -11.19
C LEU A 191 25.38 -29.34 -10.53
N HIS A 192 26.43 -28.80 -11.15
CA HIS A 192 27.76 -28.75 -10.54
C HIS A 192 27.75 -27.92 -9.27
N PHE A 193 27.16 -26.71 -9.30
CA PHE A 193 27.04 -25.85 -8.13
C PHE A 193 26.30 -26.55 -6.98
N VAL A 194 25.17 -27.22 -7.25
CA VAL A 194 24.41 -27.96 -6.23
C VAL A 194 25.24 -29.08 -5.60
N LYS A 195 26.10 -29.75 -6.37
CA LYS A 195 26.95 -30.84 -5.87
C LYS A 195 28.19 -30.36 -5.11
N SER A 196 28.80 -29.27 -5.57
CA SER A 196 30.14 -28.84 -5.11
C SER A 196 30.12 -27.59 -4.23
N GLY A 197 29.05 -26.79 -4.29
CA GLY A 197 28.99 -25.45 -3.72
C GLY A 197 29.83 -24.41 -4.48
N GLN A 198 30.47 -24.79 -5.59
CA GLN A 198 31.36 -23.93 -6.35
C GLN A 198 30.75 -23.53 -7.68
N VAL A 199 30.84 -22.22 -7.98
CA VAL A 199 30.50 -21.71 -9.31
C VAL A 199 31.46 -22.32 -10.32
N TRP A 200 30.91 -22.78 -11.44
CA TRP A 200 31.70 -23.33 -12.53
C TRP A 200 32.55 -22.22 -13.16
N ASN A 201 33.82 -22.13 -12.77
CA ASN A 201 34.79 -21.14 -13.27
C ASN A 201 35.45 -21.54 -14.60
N GLY A 202 35.00 -22.64 -15.21
CA GLY A 202 35.51 -23.15 -16.48
C GLY A 202 36.92 -23.72 -16.37
N SER A 203 37.09 -24.97 -16.76
CA SER A 203 38.00 -25.18 -17.89
C SER A 203 37.20 -24.80 -19.15
N GLU A 204 37.44 -23.54 -19.53
CA GLU A 204 36.89 -22.65 -20.56
C GLU A 204 35.46 -22.06 -20.41
N PRO A 205 35.34 -20.73 -20.18
CA PRO A 205 34.10 -19.96 -20.31
C PRO A 205 33.83 -19.60 -21.78
N PRO A 206 32.56 -19.36 -22.15
CA PRO A 206 32.20 -19.10 -23.53
C PRO A 206 32.98 -17.93 -24.14
N LEU A 207 33.69 -18.22 -25.23
CA LEU A 207 34.26 -17.23 -26.13
C LEU A 207 33.11 -16.39 -26.73
N ILE A 208 33.41 -15.21 -27.28
CA ILE A 208 32.41 -14.31 -27.91
C ILE A 208 31.54 -15.00 -29.00
N ASN A 209 31.93 -16.19 -29.46
CA ASN A 209 31.23 -17.03 -30.44
C ASN A 209 30.63 -18.33 -29.86
N ASP A 210 30.64 -18.50 -28.55
CA ASP A 210 30.22 -19.74 -27.89
C ASP A 210 28.75 -19.63 -27.48
N GLU A 211 28.00 -20.71 -27.68
CA GLU A 211 26.54 -20.76 -27.54
C GLU A 211 26.08 -20.29 -26.15
N LEU A 212 26.95 -20.48 -25.14
CA LEU A 212 26.76 -20.09 -23.74
C LEU A 212 26.82 -18.58 -23.43
N TYR A 213 27.28 -17.74 -24.37
CA TYR A 213 27.37 -16.29 -24.19
C TYR A 213 26.02 -15.60 -24.42
N LEU A 214 25.30 -15.32 -23.33
CA LEU A 214 24.18 -14.37 -23.39
C LEU A 214 24.75 -12.96 -23.56
N SER A 215 24.60 -12.41 -24.77
CA SER A 215 24.88 -11.01 -25.06
C SER A 215 24.09 -10.12 -24.08
N ILE A 216 24.73 -9.07 -23.55
CA ILE A 216 24.07 -8.02 -22.75
C ILE A 216 22.85 -7.45 -23.50
N VAL A 217 22.83 -7.52 -24.84
CA VAL A 217 21.67 -7.16 -25.66
C VAL A 217 20.48 -8.10 -25.45
N ASN A 218 20.71 -9.41 -25.26
CA ASN A 218 19.66 -10.37 -24.92
C ASN A 218 19.21 -10.19 -23.46
N GLU A 219 20.12 -9.86 -22.55
CA GLU A 219 19.78 -9.52 -21.15
C GLU A 219 18.90 -8.26 -21.10
N ILE A 220 19.26 -7.21 -21.84
CA ILE A 220 18.48 -5.99 -21.98
C ILE A 220 17.14 -6.29 -22.66
N LYS A 221 17.09 -7.12 -23.71
CA LYS A 221 15.82 -7.53 -24.34
C LYS A 221 14.91 -8.31 -23.39
N GLU A 222 15.45 -9.26 -22.63
CA GLU A 222 14.68 -10.04 -21.64
C GLU A 222 14.23 -9.19 -20.44
N ALA A 223 15.04 -8.21 -20.03
CA ALA A 223 14.70 -7.24 -19.01
C ALA A 223 13.74 -6.16 -19.52
N GLN A 224 13.76 -5.83 -20.81
CA GLN A 224 12.99 -4.74 -21.38
C GLN A 224 11.67 -5.17 -22.02
N GLU A 225 11.53 -6.30 -22.72
CA GLU A 225 10.23 -6.60 -23.37
C GLU A 225 10.13 -7.98 -24.04
N LYS A 226 8.91 -8.55 -23.91
CA LYS A 226 8.20 -9.46 -24.82
C LYS A 226 8.45 -10.98 -24.70
N THR A 227 7.45 -11.61 -24.08
CA THR A 227 6.94 -12.95 -24.45
C THR A 227 6.96 -13.08 -25.98
N GLY A 228 7.83 -13.94 -26.52
CA GLY A 228 8.00 -14.15 -27.95
C GLY A 228 6.78 -14.78 -28.62
N GLY A 229 5.75 -13.97 -28.88
CA GLY A 229 4.70 -14.25 -29.84
C GLY A 229 4.94 -13.45 -31.11
N ASP A 230 4.58 -14.02 -32.26
CA ASP A 230 4.48 -13.26 -33.49
C ASP A 230 3.37 -12.21 -33.34
N ASP A 231 3.62 -10.97 -33.74
CA ASP A 231 2.62 -9.90 -33.69
C ASP A 231 1.45 -10.25 -34.63
N VAL A 232 0.28 -10.54 -34.06
CA VAL A 232 -0.95 -10.83 -34.81
C VAL A 232 -1.95 -9.68 -34.65
N GLY A 233 -2.13 -8.90 -35.71
CA GLY A 233 -3.16 -7.85 -35.80
C GLY A 233 -2.65 -6.43 -35.51
N GLU A 234 -3.58 -5.48 -35.47
CA GLU A 234 -3.29 -4.09 -35.13
C GLU A 234 -3.04 -3.94 -33.62
N PRO A 235 -2.04 -3.14 -33.20
CA PRO A 235 -1.74 -2.92 -31.79
C PRO A 235 -2.94 -2.30 -31.06
N TRP A 236 -3.17 -2.73 -29.82
CA TRP A 236 -4.20 -2.13 -28.98
C TRP A 236 -3.62 -1.02 -28.12
N VAL A 237 -4.41 0.03 -27.91
CA VAL A 237 -4.03 1.14 -27.02
C VAL A 237 -4.13 0.66 -25.57
N VAL A 238 -3.00 0.59 -24.87
CA VAL A 238 -2.96 0.32 -23.42
C VAL A 238 -2.93 1.63 -22.66
N LYS A 239 -3.92 1.84 -21.78
CA LYS A 239 -3.89 2.96 -20.83
C LYS A 239 -3.05 2.56 -19.62
N VAL A 240 -1.87 3.17 -19.49
CA VAL A 240 -1.00 2.97 -18.33
C VAL A 240 -1.39 4.00 -17.25
N PRO A 241 -1.66 3.58 -16.00
CA PRO A 241 -1.93 4.52 -14.92
C PRO A 241 -0.66 5.33 -14.63
N THR A 242 -0.79 6.66 -14.62
CA THR A 242 0.30 7.57 -14.29
C THR A 242 0.15 8.13 -12.88
N ASN A 243 1.27 8.39 -12.22
CA ASN A 243 1.32 9.03 -10.90
C ASN A 243 1.14 10.56 -11.01
N LEU A 244 0.94 11.09 -12.22
CA LEU A 244 0.76 12.53 -12.45
C LEU A 244 -0.67 12.97 -12.14
N VAL A 245 -0.80 13.96 -11.26
CA VAL A 245 -2.07 14.62 -10.91
C VAL A 245 -2.20 15.90 -11.73
N MET A 246 -3.22 15.99 -12.57
CA MET A 246 -3.56 17.23 -13.29
C MET A 246 -4.54 18.05 -12.44
N LEU A 247 -4.13 19.26 -12.04
CA LEU A 247 -5.05 20.22 -11.42
C LEU A 247 -5.87 20.89 -12.53
N GLN A 248 -7.19 20.68 -12.53
CA GLN A 248 -8.13 21.37 -13.43
C GLN A 248 -8.95 22.40 -12.65
N GLN A 249 -9.18 23.56 -13.27
CA GLN A 249 -9.94 24.67 -12.67
C GLN A 249 -11.46 24.46 -12.77
N ASP A 250 -11.91 23.68 -13.76
CA ASP A 250 -13.31 23.28 -13.98
C ASP A 250 -13.38 21.77 -14.31
N VAL A 251 -14.46 21.10 -13.90
CA VAL A 251 -14.70 19.67 -14.21
C VAL A 251 -15.27 19.56 -15.63
N PRO A 252 -14.54 19.00 -16.61
CA PRO A 252 -15.08 18.83 -17.94
C PRO A 252 -16.21 17.77 -17.92
N PRO A 253 -17.27 17.93 -18.72
CA PRO A 253 -18.41 17.00 -18.77
C PRO A 253 -18.02 15.60 -19.29
N THR A 254 -16.82 15.48 -19.85
CA THR A 254 -16.21 14.23 -20.30
C THR A 254 -14.74 14.24 -19.91
N LEU A 255 -14.20 13.07 -19.55
CA LEU A 255 -12.76 12.93 -19.33
C LEU A 255 -12.00 13.43 -20.57
N PRO A 256 -10.89 14.16 -20.39
CA PRO A 256 -10.10 14.63 -21.52
C PRO A 256 -9.61 13.44 -22.35
N ASP A 257 -9.96 13.48 -23.63
CA ASP A 257 -9.53 12.48 -24.60
C ASP A 257 -8.10 12.80 -25.04
N PHE A 258 -7.18 11.90 -24.72
CA PHE A 258 -5.77 11.99 -25.10
C PHE A 258 -5.38 10.79 -25.97
N SER A 259 -6.33 10.34 -26.80
CA SER A 259 -6.08 9.38 -27.89
C SER A 259 -5.03 9.88 -28.87
#